data_AF-A0A946D873-F1
#
_entry.id   AF-A0A946D873-F1
#
_cell.length_a   1.000
_cell.length_b   1.000
_cell.length_c   1.000
_cell.angle_alpha   90.00
_cell.angle_beta   90.00
_cell.angle_gamma   90.00
#
_symmetry.space_group_name_H-M   'P 1'
#
loop_
_entity.id
_entity.type
_entity.pdbx_description
1 polymer ?
#
loop_
_entity_poly.entity_id
_entity_poly.type
_entity_poly.pdbx_seq_one_letter_code
_entity_poly.pdbx_strand_id
1 'polypeptide(L)' 'MSSVAIQLRDVFANVLKIAASDIVDGTSPQDVATWDSLATVVLIGEIETHFSIQFDFDEMLEFENFGSIANLVEKKFVAA' A
#
# COMPACT_ATOMS: atom_id res chain seq x y z
N MET A 1 -2.58 11.25 11.78
CA MET A 1 -2.40 10.50 10.52
C MET A 1 -1.28 11.18 9.75
N SER A 2 -0.25 10.46 9.33
CA SER A 2 0.83 11.01 8.51
C SER A 2 0.31 11.30 7.09
N SER A 3 0.91 12.29 6.41
CA SER A 3 0.56 12.61 5.00
C SER A 3 0.71 11.38 4.09
N VAL A 4 1.67 10.52 4.39
CA VAL A 4 1.94 9.27 3.67
C VAL A 4 0.73 8.33 3.74
N ALA A 5 0.19 8.07 4.92
CA ALA A 5 -0.94 7.15 5.08
C ALA A 5 -2.25 7.64 4.42
N ILE A 6 -2.41 8.96 4.23
CA ILE A 6 -3.56 9.51 3.49
C ILE A 6 -3.39 9.24 2.00
N GLN A 7 -2.23 9.60 1.43
CA GLN A 7 -1.93 9.39 0.01
C GLN A 7 -1.93 7.90 -0.36
N LEU A 8 -1.40 7.04 0.53
CA LEU A 8 -1.41 5.60 0.31
C LEU A 8 -2.83 5.04 0.29
N ARG A 9 -3.75 5.55 1.13
CA ARG A 9 -5.16 5.14 1.07
C ARG A 9 -5.79 5.44 -0.28
N ASP A 10 -5.46 6.59 -0.87
CA ASP A 10 -5.99 6.97 -2.19
C ASP A 10 -5.49 6.01 -3.28
N VAL A 11 -4.21 5.62 -3.24
CA VAL A 11 -3.64 4.61 -4.15
C VAL A 11 -4.40 3.29 -4.00
N PHE A 12 -4.59 2.83 -2.77
CA PHE A 12 -5.32 1.59 -2.49
C PHE A 12 -6.76 1.65 -2.98
N ALA A 13 -7.49 2.73 -2.68
CA ALA A 13 -8.86 2.91 -3.13
C ALA A 13 -8.97 2.86 -4.66
N ASN A 14 -8.02 3.48 -5.36
CA ASN A 14 -7.97 3.51 -6.82
C ASN A 14 -7.66 2.15 -7.45
N VAL A 15 -6.74 1.38 -6.87
CA VAL A 15 -6.35 0.06 -7.41
C VAL A 15 -7.40 -1.00 -7.04
N LEU A 16 -7.80 -1.06 -5.77
CA LEU A 16 -8.72 -2.06 -5.24
C LEU A 16 -10.20 -1.75 -5.56
N LYS A 17 -10.51 -0.57 -6.11
CA LYS A 17 -11.87 -0.14 -6.46
C LYS A 17 -12.84 -0.17 -5.27
N ILE A 18 -12.35 0.20 -4.08
CA ILE A 18 -13.13 0.32 -2.85
C ILE A 18 -13.04 1.74 -2.29
N ALA A 19 -13.88 2.09 -1.31
CA ALA A 19 -13.81 3.40 -0.70
C ALA A 19 -12.59 3.54 0.22
N ALA A 20 -11.94 4.71 0.20
CA ALA A 20 -10.84 5.01 1.12
C ALA A 20 -11.22 4.89 2.60
N SER A 21 -12.51 5.07 2.91
CA SER A 21 -13.09 4.88 4.25
C SER A 21 -13.05 3.43 4.73
N ASP A 22 -13.00 2.47 3.80
CA ASP A 22 -13.02 1.03 4.11
C ASP A 22 -11.60 0.50 4.33
N ILE A 23 -10.58 1.32 4.10
CA ILE A 23 -9.18 0.99 4.27
C ILE A 23 -8.71 1.45 5.65
N VAL A 24 -8.49 0.48 6.53
CA VAL A 24 -7.94 0.65 7.87
C VAL A 24 -6.58 -0.05 7.97
N ASP A 25 -5.84 0.20 9.03
CA ASP A 25 -4.47 -0.31 9.16
C ASP A 25 -4.39 -1.85 9.11
N GLY A 26 -5.44 -2.55 9.55
CA GLY A 26 -5.53 -4.01 9.47
C GLY A 26 -6.05 -4.56 8.15
N THR A 27 -6.46 -3.72 7.18
CA THR A 27 -7.02 -4.20 5.90
C THR A 27 -5.98 -5.04 5.18
N SER A 28 -6.35 -6.27 4.84
CA SER A 28 -5.49 -7.26 4.21
C SER A 28 -6.13 -7.83 2.93
N PRO A 29 -5.38 -8.59 2.11
CA PRO A 29 -5.93 -9.32 0.96
C PRO A 29 -7.11 -10.25 1.30
N GLN A 30 -7.21 -10.71 2.55
CA GLN A 30 -8.30 -11.59 2.99
C GLN A 30 -9.61 -10.83 3.22
N ASP A 31 -9.54 -9.53 3.50
CA ASP A 31 -10.70 -8.68 3.78
C ASP A 31 -11.29 -8.06 2.50
N VAL A 32 -10.46 -7.90 1.47
CA VAL A 32 -10.82 -7.21 0.23
C VAL A 32 -10.74 -8.17 -0.95
N ALA A 33 -11.90 -8.58 -1.47
CA ALA A 33 -11.99 -9.56 -2.56
C ALA A 33 -11.27 -9.14 -3.85
N THR A 34 -11.11 -7.83 -4.10
CA THR A 34 -10.39 -7.28 -5.25
C THR A 34 -8.89 -7.17 -5.02
N TRP A 35 -8.41 -7.43 -3.80
CA TRP A 35 -7.00 -7.46 -3.47
C TRP A 35 -6.45 -8.88 -3.65
N ASP A 36 -6.26 -9.27 -4.91
CA ASP A 36 -5.64 -10.55 -5.29
C ASP A 36 -4.14 -10.39 -5.61
N SER A 37 -3.49 -11.46 -6.10
CA SER A 37 -2.07 -11.43 -6.48
C SER A 37 -1.75 -10.40 -7.56
N LEU A 38 -2.67 -10.14 -8.50
CA LEU A 38 -2.45 -9.16 -9.56
C LEU A 38 -2.58 -7.74 -8.99
N ALA A 39 -3.59 -7.49 -8.17
CA ALA A 39 -3.79 -6.22 -7.50
C ALA A 39 -2.60 -5.87 -6.59
N THR A 40 -1.99 -6.85 -5.90
CA THR A 40 -0.77 -6.62 -5.11
C THR A 40 0.39 -6.14 -5.98
N VAL A 41 0.62 -6.75 -7.14
CA VAL A 41 1.68 -6.31 -8.07
C VAL A 41 1.41 -4.89 -8.61
N VAL A 42 0.15 -4.59 -8.93
CA VAL A 42 -0.25 -3.24 -9.36
C VAL A 42 -0.08 -2.23 -8.24
N LEU A 43 -0.47 -2.57 -7.01
CA LEU A 43 -0.27 -1.72 -5.83
C LEU A 43 1.20 -1.38 -5.64
N ILE A 44 2.09 -2.37 -5.68
CA ILE A 44 3.54 -2.15 -5.55
C ILE A 44 4.01 -1.12 -6.60
N GLY A 45 3.68 -1.32 -7.87
CA GLY A 45 4.11 -0.41 -8.95
C GLY A 45 3.55 1.02 -8.82
N GLU A 46 2.27 1.15 -8.43
CA GLU A 46 1.65 2.47 -8.20
C GLU A 46 2.25 3.19 -6.99
N ILE A 47 2.55 2.46 -5.91
CA ILE A 47 3.19 3.02 -4.71
C ILE A 47 4.61 3.49 -5.03
N GLU A 48 5.40 2.66 -5.71
CA GLU A 48 6.75 3.01 -6.15
C GLU A 48 6.75 4.28 -7.01
N THR A 49 5.84 4.36 -7.97
CA THR A 49 5.70 5.52 -8.85
C THR A 49 5.23 6.77 -8.10
N HIS A 50 4.21 6.64 -7.25
CA HIS A 50 3.61 7.76 -6.52
C HIS A 50 4.57 8.39 -5.52
N PHE A 51 5.33 7.56 -4.78
CA PHE A 51 6.27 8.02 -3.76
C PHE A 51 7.71 8.14 -4.26
N SER A 52 7.99 7.78 -5.52
CA SER A 52 9.35 7.73 -6.10
C SER A 52 10.31 6.88 -5.27
N ILE A 53 9.84 5.72 -4.80
CA ILE A 53 10.59 4.74 -4.02
C ILE A 53 10.69 3.42 -4.79
N GLN A 54 11.57 2.52 -4.36
CA GLN A 54 11.60 1.13 -4.86
C GLN A 54 11.65 0.15 -3.69
N PHE A 55 10.89 -0.92 -3.79
CA PHE A 55 10.92 -2.04 -2.87
C PHE A 55 11.83 -3.14 -3.40
N ASP A 56 12.57 -3.78 -2.51
CA ASP A 56 13.22 -5.04 -2.84
C ASP A 56 12.29 -6.23 -2.61
N PHE A 57 12.74 -7.42 -3.02
CA PHE A 57 11.93 -8.63 -2.93
C PHE A 57 11.60 -8.99 -1.48
N ASP A 58 12.51 -8.75 -0.54
CA ASP A 58 12.31 -9.09 0.88
C ASP A 58 11.26 -8.16 1.50
N GLU A 59 11.27 -6.87 1.15
CA GLU A 59 10.27 -5.89 1.57
C GLU A 59 8.88 -6.19 0.98
N MET A 60 8.81 -6.71 -0.24
CA MET A 60 7.54 -7.15 -0.85
C MET A 60 6.93 -8.35 -0.11
N LEU A 61 7.73 -9.17 0.58
CA LEU A 61 7.20 -10.26 1.42
C LEU A 61 6.50 -9.75 2.68
N GLU A 62 6.78 -8.52 3.11
CA GLU A 62 6.15 -7.88 4.27
C GLU A 62 4.79 -7.19 3.93
N PHE A 63 4.30 -7.32 2.68
CA PHE A 63 3.03 -6.75 2.22
C PHE A 63 1.82 -7.55 2.73
N GLU A 64 1.63 -7.59 4.04
CA GLU A 64 0.55 -8.34 4.68
C GLU A 64 -0.76 -7.55 4.79
N ASN A 65 -0.66 -6.26 5.12
CA ASN A 65 -1.79 -5.38 5.35
C ASN A 65 -1.40 -3.92 5.08
N PHE A 66 -2.42 -3.05 4.99
CA PHE A 66 -2.23 -1.63 4.72
C PHE A 66 -1.26 -0.95 5.72
N GLY A 67 -1.35 -1.26 7.01
CA GLY A 67 -0.52 -0.66 8.04
C GLY A 67 0.96 -1.01 7.90
N SER A 68 1.28 -2.29 7.63
CA SER A 68 2.65 -2.74 7.36
C SER A 68 3.23 -2.00 6.15
N ILE A 69 2.46 -1.90 5.07
CA ILE A 69 2.87 -1.21 3.84
C ILE A 69 3.06 0.28 4.09
N ALA A 70 2.14 0.93 4.83
CA ALA A 70 2.25 2.34 5.19
C ALA A 70 3.54 2.63 5.96
N ASN A 71 3.89 1.76 6.91
CA ASN A 71 5.13 1.89 7.68
C ASN A 71 6.38 1.75 6.80
N LEU A 72 6.39 0.81 5.85
CA LEU A 72 7.49 0.63 4.91
C LEU A 72 7.66 1.85 4.00
N VAL A 73 6.56 2.36 3.44
CA VAL A 73 6.55 3.58 2.61
C VAL A 73 7.07 4.76 3.41
N GLU A 74 6.60 4.97 4.64
CA GLU A 74 7.02 6.08 5.48
C GLU A 74 8.52 6.01 5.83
N LYS A 75 9.04 4.81 6.14
CA LYS A 75 10.48 4.60 6.35
C LYS A 75 11.31 4.97 5.12
N LYS A 76 10.89 4.54 3.92
CA LYS A 76 11.62 4.85 2.68
C LYS A 76 11.52 6.32 2.29
N PHE A 77 10.32 6.89 2.39
CA PHE A 77 10.07 8.27 1.99
C PHE A 77 10.80 9.28 2.88
N VAL A 78 10.97 8.98 4.18
CA VAL A 78 11.76 9.83 5.10
C VAL A 78 13.27 9.64 4.91
N ALA A 79 13.70 8.50 4.40
CA ALA A 79 15.12 8.19 4.15
C ALA A 79 15.63 8.71 2.79
N ALA A 80 14.74 9.19 1.92
CA ALA A 80 15.05 9.77 0.61
C ALA A 80 15.25 11.30 0.70
#